data_AF-A0AAV9HYF6-F1
#
_entry.id   AF-A0AAV9HYF6-F1
#
_cell.length_a   1.000
_cell.length_b   1.000
_cell.length_c   1.000
_cell.angle_alpha   90.00
_cell.angle_beta   90.00
_cell.angle_gamma   90.00
#
_symmetry.space_group_name_H-M   'P 1'
#
loop_
_entity.id
_entity.type
_entity.pdbx_description
1 polymer ?
#
loop_
_entity_poly.entity_id
_entity_poly.type
_entity_poly.pdbx_seq_one_letter_code
_entity_poly.pdbx_strand_id
1 'polypeptide(L)'
;MASADQDNDDELFQDVISQFPVLNAYTQAILGFQIPARVDRNTVASSLESALDTLKEKIPLLGCHVVRENGISRPLPWPRDVPRDALRVKHCDDEIAPMAQLLRAGAPIKMLDGDILAPWPALPQPSGLTATPQPVFALQANFVKGGLLLCLSTHHNMIDGVGVFGLINLLFRLLSGNEVPQSDLDAANLDRRRVVPLIPPGEPVKDHSHLRRPQGYAPIMPCSPFTWGCFRLPVSSLSRLVRSVTAGSSGPGAVAVSDNDVLCAFYWQRVSAVRIANGIPGSRSSKLSRALDSRSAVGVPAGYLGHMVYHAITRLPLSRVVSTPLPQLAQLLRRDLAQANNAFSVRSYATFIAREKPNCDGLLYAGPVDPAVDVGISAVENSVPQFTGNPWGPDLGPPLFLRRPTAAPLPGCLATTVAEGVNIPVAVCLPRDDLEGLKKDAAWRQYMKFTG
;
A
#
# COMPACT_ATOMS: atom_id res chain seq x y z
N MET A 1 -37.94 -24.53 4.56
CA MET A 1 -37.67 -23.60 3.45
C MET A 1 -36.55 -22.59 3.74
N ALA A 2 -35.91 -22.60 4.93
CA ALA A 2 -34.83 -21.65 5.26
C ALA A 2 -33.39 -22.13 4.94
N SER A 3 -33.18 -23.32 4.38
CA SER A 3 -31.83 -23.88 4.14
C SER A 3 -31.29 -23.64 2.73
N ALA A 4 -32.15 -23.64 1.69
CA ALA A 4 -31.70 -23.47 0.31
C ALA A 4 -31.27 -22.03 -0.03
N ASP A 5 -31.94 -21.03 0.56
CA ASP A 5 -31.57 -19.62 0.39
C ASP A 5 -30.29 -19.25 1.16
N GLN A 6 -30.01 -19.90 2.30
CA GLN A 6 -28.78 -19.68 3.07
C GLN A 6 -27.56 -20.30 2.37
N ASP A 7 -27.68 -21.52 1.83
CA ASP A 7 -26.59 -22.17 1.09
C ASP A 7 -26.20 -21.37 -0.17
N ASN A 8 -27.18 -20.80 -0.88
CA ASN A 8 -26.94 -19.99 -2.08
C ASN A 8 -26.31 -18.62 -1.76
N ASP A 9 -26.65 -18.03 -0.60
CA ASP A 9 -26.06 -16.77 -0.15
C ASP A 9 -24.60 -16.96 0.31
N ASP A 10 -24.28 -18.05 1.00
CA ASP A 10 -22.90 -18.38 1.42
C ASP A 10 -22.00 -18.75 0.23
N GLU A 11 -22.57 -19.32 -0.84
CA GLU A 11 -21.87 -19.57 -2.11
C GLU A 11 -21.53 -18.29 -2.89
N LEU A 12 -22.31 -17.22 -2.74
CA LEU A 12 -22.17 -16.00 -3.54
C LEU A 12 -21.56 -14.80 -2.79
N PHE A 13 -21.57 -14.78 -1.45
CA PHE A 13 -21.13 -13.63 -0.65
C PHE A 13 -20.08 -14.01 0.41
N GLN A 14 -18.82 -13.63 0.18
CA GLN A 14 -17.71 -13.98 1.07
C GLN A 14 -16.63 -12.89 1.12
N ASP A 15 -15.97 -12.72 2.28
CA ASP A 15 -14.78 -11.86 2.43
C ASP A 15 -13.49 -12.66 2.10
N VAL A 16 -13.08 -12.62 0.82
CA VAL A 16 -12.04 -13.52 0.29
C VAL A 16 -10.88 -12.84 -0.43
N ILE A 17 -11.06 -11.61 -0.89
CA ILE A 17 -10.13 -10.93 -1.82
C ILE A 17 -8.71 -10.83 -1.25
N SER A 18 -8.58 -10.77 0.07
CA SER A 18 -7.31 -10.59 0.76
C SER A 18 -6.70 -11.88 1.32
N GLN A 19 -7.24 -13.08 1.06
CA GLN A 19 -6.79 -14.34 1.69
C GLN A 19 -5.45 -14.85 1.13
N PHE A 20 -4.38 -14.09 1.33
CA PHE A 20 -3.00 -14.42 0.96
C PHE A 20 -2.11 -14.43 2.21
N PRO A 21 -1.19 -15.41 2.35
CA PRO A 21 -0.30 -15.49 3.50
C PRO A 21 0.56 -14.26 3.72
N VAL A 22 1.08 -13.67 2.62
CA VAL A 22 1.94 -12.49 2.72
C VAL A 22 1.22 -11.30 3.34
N LEU A 23 -0.12 -11.21 3.20
CA LEU A 23 -0.93 -10.13 3.76
C LEU A 23 -1.21 -10.28 5.26
N ASN A 24 -0.81 -11.40 5.88
CA ASN A 24 -0.84 -11.60 7.33
C ASN A 24 0.31 -10.82 7.99
N ALA A 25 0.23 -9.49 7.90
CA ALA A 25 1.20 -8.51 8.37
C ALA A 25 0.51 -7.12 8.47
N TYR A 26 1.22 -6.12 9.01
CA TYR A 26 0.69 -4.75 9.08
C TYR A 26 1.13 -3.89 7.90
N THR A 27 0.19 -3.08 7.41
CA THR A 27 0.51 -1.86 6.66
C THR A 27 0.69 -0.73 7.64
N GLN A 28 1.76 0.06 7.47
CA GLN A 28 2.12 1.11 8.39
C GLN A 28 2.39 2.43 7.69
N ALA A 29 1.93 3.51 8.31
CA ALA A 29 2.13 4.86 7.88
C ALA A 29 2.53 5.75 9.07
N ILE A 30 3.61 6.51 8.92
CA ILE A 30 4.10 7.48 9.89
C ILE A 30 3.81 8.89 9.37
N LEU A 31 3.02 9.63 10.14
CA LEU A 31 2.81 11.07 9.95
C LEU A 31 3.71 11.84 10.91
N GLY A 32 4.50 12.77 10.38
CA GLY A 32 5.35 13.65 11.17
C GLY A 32 4.69 14.99 11.45
N PHE A 33 4.59 15.39 12.72
CA PHE A 33 4.02 16.66 13.15
C PHE A 33 5.04 17.46 13.98
N GLN A 34 5.20 18.74 13.68
CA GLN A 34 5.88 19.66 14.58
C GLN A 34 4.94 20.01 15.74
N ILE A 35 5.40 19.85 16.98
CA ILE A 35 4.64 20.25 18.17
C ILE A 35 5.22 21.57 18.67
N PRO A 36 4.41 22.65 18.78
CA PRO A 36 4.85 23.90 19.38
C PRO A 36 5.25 23.70 20.85
N ALA A 37 6.29 24.39 21.32
CA ALA A 37 6.78 24.24 22.70
C ALA A 37 5.74 24.56 23.80
N ARG A 38 4.68 25.30 23.45
CA ARG A 38 3.58 25.65 24.35
C ARG A 38 2.54 24.53 24.52
N VAL A 39 2.54 23.52 23.65
CA VAL A 39 1.54 22.45 23.64
C VAL A 39 2.06 21.28 24.46
N ASP A 40 1.28 20.85 25.45
CA ASP A 40 1.62 19.68 26.27
C ASP A 40 1.43 18.39 25.47
N ARG A 41 2.40 17.47 25.58
CA ARG A 41 2.37 16.16 24.92
C ARG A 41 1.20 15.31 25.42
N ASN A 42 0.81 15.45 26.70
CA ASN A 42 -0.33 14.71 27.25
C ASN A 42 -1.65 15.18 26.61
N THR A 43 -1.81 16.49 26.37
CA THR A 43 -2.99 17.02 25.66
C THR A 43 -3.10 16.41 24.26
N VAL A 44 -1.99 16.35 23.52
CA VAL A 44 -1.96 15.71 22.19
C VAL A 44 -2.33 14.23 22.28
N ALA A 45 -1.80 13.50 23.27
CA ALA A 45 -2.13 12.09 23.48
C ALA A 45 -3.61 11.88 23.81
N SER A 46 -4.18 12.69 24.71
CA SER A 46 -5.61 12.60 25.06
C SER A 46 -6.52 12.90 23.86
N SER A 47 -6.18 13.88 23.02
CA SER A 47 -6.93 14.18 21.79
C SER A 47 -6.88 13.02 20.79
N LEU A 48 -5.70 12.40 20.62
CA LEU A 48 -5.53 11.21 19.77
C LEU A 48 -6.30 10.01 20.29
N GLU A 49 -6.29 9.78 21.60
CA GLU A 49 -7.02 8.70 22.25
C GLU A 49 -8.53 8.87 22.10
N SER A 50 -9.05 10.06 22.37
CA SER A 50 -10.48 10.38 22.17
C SER A 50 -10.93 10.16 20.72
N ALA A 51 -10.12 10.58 19.74
CA ALA A 51 -10.43 10.37 18.33
C ALA A 51 -10.38 8.88 17.96
N LEU A 52 -9.40 8.13 18.49
CA LEU A 52 -9.28 6.68 18.28
C LEU A 52 -10.49 5.92 18.85
N ASP A 53 -10.95 6.27 20.04
CA ASP A 53 -12.11 5.66 20.68
C ASP A 53 -13.38 5.95 19.90
N THR A 54 -13.57 7.21 19.47
CA THR A 54 -14.69 7.60 18.60
C THR A 54 -14.72 6.79 17.30
N LEU A 55 -13.56 6.57 16.66
CA LEU A 55 -13.48 5.74 15.46
C LEU A 55 -13.84 4.28 15.73
N LYS A 56 -13.34 3.71 16.83
CA LYS A 56 -13.63 2.33 17.22
C LYS A 56 -15.10 2.11 17.61
N GLU A 57 -15.74 3.13 18.17
CA GLU A 57 -17.17 3.13 18.47
C GLU A 57 -18.02 3.18 17.19
N LYS A 58 -17.73 4.15 16.30
CA LYS A 58 -18.50 4.38 15.07
C LYS A 58 -18.21 3.36 13.96
N ILE A 59 -17.06 2.68 14.01
CA ILE A 59 -16.63 1.68 13.02
C ILE A 59 -16.12 0.45 13.77
N PRO A 60 -17.02 -0.47 14.20
CA PRO A 60 -16.69 -1.58 15.09
C PRO A 60 -15.56 -2.49 14.60
N LEU A 61 -15.39 -2.64 13.27
CA LEU A 61 -14.29 -3.39 12.66
C LEU A 61 -12.91 -2.93 13.17
N LEU A 62 -12.72 -1.64 13.41
CA LEU A 62 -11.45 -1.08 13.91
C LEU A 62 -11.16 -1.52 15.34
N GLY A 63 -12.17 -2.02 16.06
CA GLY A 63 -12.01 -2.60 17.37
C GLY A 63 -11.86 -4.10 17.44
N CYS A 64 -11.90 -4.77 16.31
CA CYS A 64 -11.67 -6.21 16.22
C CYS A 64 -10.18 -6.56 16.32
N HIS A 65 -9.92 -7.84 16.53
CA HIS A 65 -8.64 -8.47 16.25
C HIS A 65 -8.79 -9.48 15.10
N VAL A 66 -7.69 -9.77 14.41
CA VAL A 66 -7.63 -10.78 13.36
C VAL A 66 -7.28 -12.11 13.97
N VAL A 67 -8.01 -13.14 13.57
CA VAL A 67 -7.66 -14.54 13.79
C VAL A 67 -7.43 -15.20 12.44
N ARG A 68 -6.42 -16.06 12.37
CA ARG A 68 -6.13 -16.88 11.19
C ARG A 68 -6.34 -18.35 11.54
N GLU A 69 -7.37 -18.96 10.97
CA GLU A 69 -7.73 -20.36 11.19
C GLU A 69 -7.83 -21.04 9.81
N ASN A 70 -7.19 -22.22 9.67
CA ASN A 70 -7.18 -22.99 8.42
C ASN A 70 -6.84 -22.13 7.17
N GLY A 71 -5.81 -21.28 7.28
CA GLY A 71 -5.36 -20.42 6.18
C GLY A 71 -6.25 -19.18 5.90
N ILE A 72 -7.34 -19.00 6.64
CA ILE A 72 -8.30 -17.91 6.44
C ILE A 72 -8.21 -16.91 7.59
N SER A 73 -8.03 -15.64 7.24
CA SER A 73 -8.00 -14.51 8.17
C SER A 73 -9.38 -13.86 8.26
N ARG A 74 -9.89 -13.70 9.48
CA ARG A 74 -11.20 -13.08 9.75
C ARG A 74 -11.14 -12.15 10.96
N PRO A 75 -11.90 -11.05 10.99
CA PRO A 75 -12.01 -10.22 12.18
C PRO A 75 -12.93 -10.90 13.21
N LEU A 76 -12.56 -10.78 14.48
CA LEU A 76 -13.38 -11.14 15.63
C LEU A 76 -13.44 -9.97 16.62
N PRO A 77 -14.53 -9.84 17.41
CA PRO A 77 -14.55 -8.91 18.54
C PRO A 77 -13.34 -9.14 19.45
N TRP A 78 -12.82 -8.06 20.04
CA TRP A 78 -11.70 -8.16 20.97
C TRP A 78 -12.02 -9.13 22.12
N PRO A 79 -11.09 -10.02 22.53
CA PRO A 79 -11.34 -10.96 23.62
C PRO A 79 -11.62 -10.23 24.94
N ARG A 80 -12.66 -10.64 25.69
CA ARG A 80 -13.11 -9.95 26.91
C ARG A 80 -12.04 -9.89 28.01
N ASP A 81 -11.24 -10.94 28.12
CA ASP A 81 -10.26 -11.10 29.20
C ASP A 81 -8.85 -10.62 28.82
N VAL A 82 -8.68 -10.04 27.63
CA VAL A 82 -7.40 -9.50 27.17
C VAL A 82 -7.45 -7.97 27.22
N PRO A 83 -6.53 -7.31 27.96
CA PRO A 83 -6.45 -5.86 27.96
C PRO A 83 -6.36 -5.32 26.53
N ARG A 84 -7.21 -4.35 26.23
CA ARG A 84 -7.18 -3.67 24.95
C ARG A 84 -6.22 -2.50 25.03
N ASP A 85 -5.26 -2.44 24.12
CA ASP A 85 -4.43 -1.26 24.02
C ASP A 85 -5.30 -0.06 23.64
N ALA A 86 -5.22 0.97 24.48
CA ALA A 86 -5.66 2.31 24.14
C ALA A 86 -4.65 2.93 23.15
N LEU A 87 -4.50 4.26 23.15
CA LEU A 87 -3.40 4.87 22.42
C LEU A 87 -2.06 4.41 23.00
N ARG A 88 -1.17 3.85 22.17
CA ARG A 88 0.21 3.57 22.60
C ARG A 88 1.00 4.87 22.59
N VAL A 89 1.60 5.25 23.72
CA VAL A 89 2.42 6.47 23.83
C VAL A 89 3.87 6.10 24.14
N LYS A 90 4.81 6.62 23.36
CA LYS A 90 6.25 6.42 23.56
C LYS A 90 7.00 7.76 23.53
N HIS A 91 7.98 7.92 24.42
CA HIS A 91 8.89 9.06 24.43
C HIS A 91 10.23 8.65 23.84
N CYS A 92 10.45 8.98 22.58
CA CYS A 92 11.59 8.57 21.76
C CYS A 92 12.66 9.67 21.65
N ASP A 93 12.73 10.59 22.61
CA ASP A 93 13.60 11.77 22.58
C ASP A 93 15.11 11.45 22.42
N ASP A 94 15.51 10.27 22.89
CA ASP A 94 16.89 9.77 22.85
C ASP A 94 17.08 8.57 21.92
N GLU A 95 15.99 8.04 21.35
CA GLU A 95 16.00 6.88 20.43
C GLU A 95 15.90 7.31 18.95
N ILE A 96 15.21 8.42 18.68
CA ILE A 96 14.92 8.89 17.33
C ILE A 96 15.40 10.34 17.17
N ALA A 97 15.90 10.66 15.97
CA ALA A 97 16.39 11.99 15.67
C ALA A 97 15.31 13.08 15.92
N PRO A 98 15.71 14.27 16.42
CA PRO A 98 14.78 15.39 16.61
C PRO A 98 14.01 15.74 15.33
N MET A 99 12.78 16.25 15.47
CA MET A 99 11.92 16.61 14.33
C MET A 99 12.62 17.54 13.35
N ALA A 100 13.33 18.56 13.83
CA ALA A 100 14.09 19.48 12.99
C ALA A 100 15.18 18.79 12.14
N GLN A 101 15.82 17.74 12.67
CA GLN A 101 16.83 16.96 11.93
C GLN A 101 16.17 16.04 10.90
N LEU A 102 15.06 15.40 11.24
CA LEU A 102 14.26 14.60 10.30
C LEU A 102 13.83 15.46 9.10
N LEU A 103 13.27 16.64 9.34
CA LEU A 103 12.85 17.56 8.28
C LEU A 103 14.01 17.99 7.37
N ARG A 104 15.17 18.37 7.94
CA ARG A 104 16.36 18.72 7.16
C ARG A 104 16.83 17.58 6.26
N ALA A 105 16.79 16.34 6.76
CA ALA A 105 17.15 15.15 6.00
C ALA A 105 16.07 14.72 4.99
N GLY A 106 14.83 15.23 5.11
CA GLY A 106 13.69 14.78 4.32
C GLY A 106 12.94 13.56 4.84
N ALA A 107 13.18 13.21 6.10
CA ALA A 107 12.64 12.03 6.79
C ALA A 107 12.76 10.75 5.94
N PRO A 108 13.98 10.36 5.52
CA PRO A 108 14.16 9.11 4.78
C PRO A 108 13.79 7.91 5.65
N ILE A 109 13.31 6.83 5.03
CA ILE A 109 12.82 5.62 5.72
C ILE A 109 13.82 5.10 6.76
N LYS A 110 15.13 5.15 6.45
CA LYS A 110 16.22 4.72 7.34
C LYS A 110 16.34 5.49 8.67
N MET A 111 15.72 6.67 8.78
CA MET A 111 15.69 7.45 10.03
C MET A 111 14.41 7.18 10.84
N LEU A 112 13.52 6.33 10.33
CA LEU A 112 12.25 5.97 10.93
C LEU A 112 12.29 4.48 11.27
N ASP A 113 12.97 4.14 12.35
CA ASP A 113 13.15 2.76 12.79
C ASP A 113 11.79 2.12 13.14
N GLY A 114 11.44 1.05 12.43
CA GLY A 114 10.16 0.35 12.60
C GLY A 114 10.06 -0.40 13.92
N ASP A 115 11.18 -0.89 14.47
CA ASP A 115 11.19 -1.64 15.73
C ASP A 115 10.92 -0.72 16.93
N ILE A 116 11.22 0.57 16.78
CA ILE A 116 10.96 1.61 17.78
C ILE A 116 9.58 2.25 17.55
N LEU A 117 9.28 2.62 16.30
CA LEU A 117 8.14 3.49 15.97
C LEU A 117 6.84 2.72 15.72
N ALA A 118 6.93 1.41 15.50
CA ALA A 118 5.79 0.58 15.18
C ALA A 118 5.65 -0.62 16.13
N PRO A 119 4.44 -0.89 16.66
CA PRO A 119 4.19 -1.97 17.62
C PRO A 119 4.11 -3.38 17.01
N TRP A 120 4.00 -3.52 15.69
CA TRP A 120 3.91 -4.81 15.01
C TRP A 120 4.83 -4.86 13.78
N PRO A 121 5.24 -6.06 13.33
CA PRO A 121 5.98 -6.22 12.08
C PRO A 121 5.18 -5.73 10.86
N ALA A 122 5.83 -4.94 10.01
CA ALA A 122 5.27 -4.48 8.75
C ALA A 122 5.37 -5.56 7.64
N LEU A 123 4.51 -5.47 6.62
CA LEU A 123 4.54 -6.29 5.42
C LEU A 123 5.90 -6.17 4.67
N PRO A 124 6.62 -7.23 4.30
CA PRO A 124 6.21 -8.63 4.37
C PRO A 124 6.67 -9.26 5.68
N GLN A 125 5.86 -10.15 6.22
CA GLN A 125 6.25 -11.06 7.30
C GLN A 125 6.25 -12.49 6.74
N PRO A 126 7.43 -13.10 6.47
CA PRO A 126 7.51 -14.38 5.75
C PRO A 126 6.76 -15.54 6.41
N SER A 127 6.76 -15.59 7.75
CA SER A 127 6.04 -16.58 8.55
C SER A 127 4.60 -16.16 8.88
N GLY A 128 4.17 -14.98 8.41
CA GLY A 128 3.00 -14.30 8.94
C GLY A 128 3.16 -13.91 10.41
N LEU A 129 2.15 -13.19 10.92
CA LEU A 129 2.03 -12.85 12.33
C LEU A 129 1.55 -14.06 13.14
N THR A 130 2.20 -14.30 14.28
CA THR A 130 1.86 -15.40 15.21
C THR A 130 1.41 -14.90 16.58
N ALA A 131 1.80 -13.68 16.98
CA ALA A 131 1.35 -13.08 18.23
C ALA A 131 -0.16 -12.85 18.20
N THR A 132 -0.85 -13.08 19.31
CA THR A 132 -2.29 -12.82 19.47
C THR A 132 -2.54 -12.03 20.77
N PRO A 133 -3.59 -11.18 20.81
CA PRO A 133 -4.45 -10.77 19.70
C PRO A 133 -3.73 -9.85 18.69
N GLN A 134 -4.19 -9.85 17.43
CA GLN A 134 -3.67 -9.00 16.34
C GLN A 134 -4.68 -7.90 16.01
N PRO A 135 -4.56 -6.67 16.53
CA PRO A 135 -5.55 -5.63 16.27
C PRO A 135 -5.78 -5.38 14.78
N VAL A 136 -7.03 -5.14 14.37
CA VAL A 136 -7.31 -4.67 13.00
C VAL A 136 -6.68 -3.29 12.77
N PHE A 137 -6.76 -2.41 13.76
CA PHE A 137 -6.23 -1.05 13.72
C PHE A 137 -5.67 -0.63 15.08
N ALA A 138 -4.55 0.08 15.06
CA ALA A 138 -3.93 0.66 16.23
C ALA A 138 -3.10 1.90 15.89
N LEU A 139 -2.94 2.78 16.89
CA LEU A 139 -2.16 4.01 16.83
C LEU A 139 -1.03 3.97 17.87
N GLN A 140 0.14 4.46 17.47
CA GLN A 140 1.25 4.74 18.38
C GLN A 140 1.72 6.19 18.20
N ALA A 141 1.63 6.97 19.26
CA ALA A 141 2.16 8.32 19.36
C ALA A 141 3.60 8.28 19.86
N ASN A 142 4.57 8.52 18.96
CA ASN A 142 5.98 8.55 19.29
C ASN A 142 6.46 9.99 19.41
N PHE A 143 6.61 10.50 20.62
CA PHE A 143 7.10 11.86 20.86
C PHE A 143 8.61 11.93 20.69
N VAL A 144 9.08 12.89 19.90
CA VAL A 144 10.50 13.20 19.69
C VAL A 144 10.78 14.64 20.08
N LYS A 145 12.05 15.03 20.14
CA LYS A 145 12.44 16.42 20.43
C LYS A 145 11.81 17.36 19.38
N GLY A 146 10.88 18.19 19.83
CA GLY A 146 10.14 19.16 19.00
C GLY A 146 8.99 18.60 18.15
N GLY A 147 8.57 17.34 18.31
CA GLY A 147 7.49 16.81 17.46
C GLY A 147 6.90 15.47 17.86
N LEU A 148 6.05 14.97 16.98
CA LEU A 148 5.36 13.68 17.07
C LEU A 148 5.52 12.91 15.77
N LEU A 149 5.80 11.62 15.87
CA LEU A 149 5.71 10.64 14.80
C LEU A 149 4.53 9.72 15.10
N LEU A 150 3.39 9.98 14.49
CA LEU A 150 2.17 9.19 14.67
C LEU A 150 2.21 8.00 13.72
N CYS A 151 2.36 6.79 14.27
CA CYS A 151 2.31 5.56 13.50
C CYS A 151 0.88 4.99 13.50
N LEU A 152 0.31 4.84 12.31
CA LEU A 152 -0.89 4.06 12.06
C LEU A 152 -0.48 2.64 11.67
N SER A 153 -1.04 1.63 12.33
CA SER A 153 -0.87 0.21 11.98
C SER A 153 -2.22 -0.41 11.67
N THR A 154 -2.39 -0.93 10.46
CA THR A 154 -3.59 -1.68 10.06
C THR A 154 -3.26 -3.07 9.57
N HIS A 155 -4.00 -4.08 10.00
CA HIS A 155 -3.80 -5.45 9.53
C HIS A 155 -4.15 -5.55 8.03
N HIS A 156 -3.21 -6.00 7.20
CA HIS A 156 -3.31 -5.81 5.74
C HIS A 156 -4.38 -6.69 5.08
N ASN A 157 -4.72 -7.86 5.65
CA ASN A 157 -5.91 -8.63 5.23
C ASN A 157 -7.22 -7.84 5.41
N MET A 158 -7.27 -6.92 6.38
CA MET A 158 -8.49 -6.19 6.71
C MET A 158 -8.56 -4.88 5.93
N ILE A 159 -7.49 -4.09 5.93
CA ILE A 159 -7.47 -2.74 5.40
C ILE A 159 -6.31 -2.63 4.41
N ASP A 160 -6.59 -2.18 3.19
CA ASP A 160 -5.58 -1.92 2.16
C ASP A 160 -5.00 -0.50 2.27
N GLY A 161 -4.06 -0.16 1.39
CA GLY A 161 -3.47 1.18 1.35
C GLY A 161 -4.49 2.29 1.19
N VAL A 162 -5.52 2.12 0.34
CA VAL A 162 -6.58 3.13 0.16
C VAL A 162 -7.39 3.31 1.45
N GLY A 163 -7.73 2.22 2.13
CA GLY A 163 -8.39 2.22 3.43
C GLY A 163 -7.58 2.92 4.52
N VAL A 164 -6.24 2.78 4.51
CA VAL A 164 -5.35 3.54 5.41
C VAL A 164 -5.50 5.05 5.19
N PHE A 165 -5.52 5.52 3.94
CA PHE A 165 -5.74 6.94 3.65
C PHE A 165 -7.15 7.42 4.04
N GLY A 166 -8.16 6.56 3.87
CA GLY A 166 -9.51 6.79 4.40
C GLY A 166 -9.48 7.01 5.92
N LEU A 167 -8.81 6.14 6.66
CA LEU A 167 -8.63 6.28 8.11
C LEU A 167 -7.89 7.55 8.52
N ILE A 168 -6.84 7.93 7.79
CA ILE A 168 -6.10 9.18 8.06
C ILE A 168 -7.04 10.39 7.87
N ASN A 169 -7.89 10.40 6.85
CA ASN A 169 -8.88 11.47 6.66
C ASN A 169 -9.92 11.50 7.79
N LEU A 170 -10.41 10.35 8.25
CA LEU A 170 -11.36 10.27 9.36
C LEU A 170 -10.73 10.77 10.67
N LEU A 171 -9.49 10.39 10.94
CA LEU A 171 -8.73 10.85 12.10
C LEU A 171 -8.48 12.37 12.05
N PHE A 172 -8.10 12.89 10.87
CA PHE A 172 -7.95 14.32 10.62
C PHE A 172 -9.24 15.10 10.94
N ARG A 173 -10.40 14.62 10.46
CA ARG A 173 -11.70 15.28 10.71
C ARG A 173 -11.98 15.41 12.21
N LEU A 174 -11.86 14.30 12.95
CA LEU A 174 -12.13 14.26 14.39
C LEU A 174 -11.18 15.17 15.17
N LEU A 175 -9.88 15.11 14.88
CA LEU A 175 -8.89 15.96 15.54
C LEU A 175 -9.04 17.45 15.19
N SER A 176 -9.64 17.74 14.03
CA SER A 176 -10.01 19.10 13.64
C SER A 176 -11.33 19.57 14.27
N GLY A 177 -11.95 18.78 15.16
CA GLY A 177 -13.20 19.10 15.84
C GLY A 177 -14.46 18.91 14.97
N ASN A 178 -14.35 18.22 13.83
CA ASN A 178 -15.48 17.95 12.96
C ASN A 178 -16.07 16.56 13.21
N GLU A 179 -17.37 16.42 12.97
CA GLU A 179 -18.03 15.12 12.96
C GLU A 179 -17.64 14.30 11.71
N VAL A 180 -17.78 12.97 11.81
CA VAL A 180 -17.65 12.09 10.65
C VAL A 180 -18.98 12.08 9.88
N PRO A 181 -18.99 12.42 8.59
CA PRO A 181 -20.21 12.37 7.78
C PRO A 181 -20.85 10.98 7.77
N GLN A 182 -22.18 10.92 7.80
CA GLN A 182 -22.89 9.64 7.78
C GLN A 182 -22.54 8.80 6.55
N SER A 183 -22.36 9.42 5.38
CA SER A 183 -21.94 8.72 4.15
C SER A 183 -20.57 8.04 4.29
N ASP A 184 -19.65 8.64 5.04
CA ASP A 184 -18.32 8.07 5.30
C ASP A 184 -18.45 6.89 6.27
N LEU A 185 -19.34 6.98 7.26
CA LEU A 185 -19.65 5.88 8.19
C LEU A 185 -20.34 4.71 7.50
N ASP A 186 -21.31 4.99 6.63
CA ASP A 186 -22.03 3.98 5.86
C ASP A 186 -21.06 3.21 4.96
N ALA A 187 -20.16 3.92 4.27
CA ALA A 187 -19.14 3.32 3.44
C ALA A 187 -18.13 2.49 4.26
N ALA A 188 -17.67 2.99 5.41
CA ALA A 188 -16.72 2.30 6.27
C ALA A 188 -17.31 1.05 6.94
N ASN A 189 -18.63 1.02 7.17
CA ASN A 189 -19.35 -0.08 7.80
C ASN A 189 -20.03 -1.04 6.81
N LEU A 190 -19.80 -0.91 5.50
CA LEU A 190 -20.31 -1.87 4.52
C LEU A 190 -19.91 -3.30 4.88
N ASP A 191 -20.88 -4.23 4.80
CA ASP A 191 -20.63 -5.65 5.03
C ASP A 191 -19.64 -6.18 4.00
N ARG A 192 -18.43 -6.48 4.48
CA ARG A 192 -17.28 -6.95 3.70
C ARG A 192 -17.56 -8.23 2.91
N ARG A 193 -18.54 -9.03 3.33
CA ARG A 193 -18.94 -10.25 2.61
C ARG A 193 -19.74 -9.95 1.34
N ARG A 194 -20.36 -8.77 1.28
CA ARG A 194 -21.32 -8.40 0.22
C ARG A 194 -20.77 -7.41 -0.80
N VAL A 195 -19.53 -6.95 -0.63
CA VAL A 195 -18.92 -5.94 -1.52
C VAL A 195 -18.56 -6.47 -2.91
N VAL A 196 -18.26 -7.77 -3.04
CA VAL A 196 -18.00 -8.42 -4.33
C VAL A 196 -18.81 -9.71 -4.42
N PRO A 197 -19.90 -9.75 -5.19
CA PRO A 197 -20.62 -11.00 -5.43
C PRO A 197 -19.77 -11.94 -6.28
N LEU A 198 -19.67 -13.20 -5.85
CA LEU A 198 -18.97 -14.24 -6.60
C LEU A 198 -19.71 -14.59 -7.89
N ILE A 199 -19.04 -15.36 -8.76
CA ILE A 199 -19.60 -15.85 -10.01
C ILE A 199 -20.26 -17.21 -9.73
N PRO A 200 -21.56 -17.39 -10.07
CA PRO A 200 -22.27 -18.65 -9.85
C PRO A 200 -21.56 -19.87 -10.45
N PRO A 201 -21.77 -21.07 -9.88
CA PRO A 201 -21.33 -22.32 -10.50
C PRO A 201 -21.83 -22.43 -11.95
N GLY A 202 -20.95 -22.89 -12.86
CA GLY A 202 -21.28 -23.06 -14.29
C GLY A 202 -21.06 -21.81 -15.15
N GLU A 203 -20.91 -20.62 -14.55
CA GLU A 203 -20.55 -19.40 -15.29
C GLU A 203 -19.02 -19.29 -15.50
N PRO A 204 -18.58 -18.62 -16.59
CA PRO A 204 -17.17 -18.49 -16.91
C PRO A 204 -16.42 -17.64 -15.87
N VAL A 205 -15.26 -18.11 -15.44
CA VAL A 205 -14.35 -17.42 -14.53
C VAL A 205 -13.00 -17.26 -15.21
N LYS A 206 -12.37 -16.08 -15.12
CA LYS A 206 -11.00 -15.90 -15.62
C LYS A 206 -10.02 -16.85 -14.93
N ASP A 207 -9.02 -17.32 -15.67
CA ASP A 207 -7.97 -18.14 -15.09
C ASP A 207 -7.03 -17.30 -14.21
N HIS A 208 -6.97 -17.67 -12.93
CA HIS A 208 -6.08 -17.10 -11.92
C HIS A 208 -5.11 -18.14 -11.33
N SER A 209 -4.95 -19.30 -11.99
CA SER A 209 -4.06 -20.40 -11.57
C SER A 209 -2.61 -19.96 -11.35
N HIS A 210 -2.16 -18.89 -12.02
CA HIS A 210 -0.85 -18.26 -11.81
C HIS A 210 -0.60 -17.73 -10.39
N LEU A 211 -1.64 -17.61 -9.56
CA LEU A 211 -1.53 -17.24 -8.15
C LEU A 211 -1.17 -18.43 -7.26
N ARG A 212 -1.33 -19.67 -7.72
CA ARG A 212 -0.92 -20.85 -6.95
C ARG A 212 0.61 -20.94 -6.93
N ARG A 213 1.17 -21.25 -5.77
CA ARG A 213 2.61 -21.51 -5.62
C ARG A 213 2.98 -22.75 -6.43
N PRO A 214 3.88 -22.64 -7.42
CA PRO A 214 4.39 -23.80 -8.13
C PRO A 214 5.15 -24.74 -7.19
N GLN A 215 5.11 -26.04 -7.45
CA GLN A 215 5.92 -27.01 -6.70
C GLN A 215 7.41 -26.68 -6.84
N GLY A 216 8.14 -26.65 -5.72
CA GLY A 216 9.57 -26.32 -5.71
C GLY A 216 9.88 -24.84 -5.96
N TYR A 217 8.89 -23.95 -5.96
CA TYR A 217 9.13 -22.52 -6.10
C TYR A 217 9.98 -21.99 -4.94
N ALA A 218 11.16 -21.47 -5.27
CA ALA A 218 12.00 -20.67 -4.41
C ALA A 218 12.39 -19.40 -5.18
N PRO A 219 12.22 -18.20 -4.58
CA PRO A 219 12.61 -16.97 -5.25
C PRO A 219 14.12 -16.93 -5.44
N ILE A 220 14.57 -16.58 -6.65
CA ILE A 220 15.99 -16.40 -6.93
C ILE A 220 16.41 -15.04 -6.36
N MET A 221 17.24 -15.08 -5.32
CA MET A 221 17.72 -13.87 -4.69
C MET A 221 18.88 -13.25 -5.49
N PRO A 222 18.92 -11.92 -5.63
CA PRO A 222 20.04 -11.23 -6.23
C PRO A 222 21.29 -11.32 -5.33
N CYS A 223 22.46 -11.07 -5.92
CA CYS A 223 23.74 -11.17 -5.21
C CYS A 223 23.90 -10.12 -4.10
N SER A 224 23.44 -8.88 -4.34
CA SER A 224 23.48 -7.81 -3.33
C SER A 224 22.20 -7.75 -2.50
N PRO A 225 22.30 -7.38 -1.20
CA PRO A 225 21.14 -7.27 -0.34
C PRO A 225 20.21 -6.15 -0.82
N PHE A 226 18.91 -6.34 -0.57
CA PHE A 226 17.92 -5.29 -0.80
C PHE A 226 18.10 -4.14 0.19
N THR A 227 17.91 -2.93 -0.28
CA THR A 227 17.95 -1.72 0.53
C THR A 227 16.87 -0.75 0.10
N TRP A 228 16.32 -0.02 1.07
CA TRP A 228 15.38 1.06 0.80
C TRP A 228 16.14 2.29 0.32
N GLY A 229 15.63 2.93 -0.73
CA GLY A 229 16.12 4.22 -1.23
C GLY A 229 14.97 5.21 -1.36
N CYS A 230 15.19 6.44 -0.95
CA CYS A 230 14.24 7.53 -1.08
C CYS A 230 14.70 8.52 -2.16
N PHE A 231 13.76 8.90 -3.01
CA PHE A 231 13.90 9.96 -4.00
C PHE A 231 12.81 11.02 -3.79
N ARG A 232 13.10 12.24 -4.23
CA ARG A 232 12.12 13.30 -4.43
C ARG A 232 11.90 13.48 -5.93
N LEU A 233 10.65 13.41 -6.34
CA LEU A 233 10.20 13.72 -7.68
C LEU A 233 9.50 15.09 -7.65
N PRO A 234 10.12 16.17 -8.15
CA PRO A 234 9.44 17.46 -8.25
C PRO A 234 8.18 17.33 -9.10
N VAL A 235 7.07 17.91 -8.65
CA VAL A 235 5.77 17.86 -9.36
C VAL A 235 5.93 18.38 -10.80
N SER A 236 6.69 19.46 -10.99
CA SER A 236 7.01 20.02 -12.31
C SER A 236 7.82 19.06 -13.20
N SER A 237 8.64 18.19 -12.61
CA SER A 237 9.40 17.17 -13.34
C SER A 237 8.50 16.02 -13.77
N LEU A 238 7.56 15.58 -12.92
CA LEU A 238 6.52 14.62 -13.33
C LEU A 238 5.71 15.19 -14.49
N SER A 239 5.25 16.44 -14.41
CA SER A 239 4.51 17.08 -15.50
C SER A 239 5.31 17.14 -16.82
N ARG A 240 6.63 17.42 -16.76
CA ARG A 240 7.49 17.34 -17.95
C ARG A 240 7.58 15.93 -18.51
N LEU A 241 7.79 14.93 -17.65
CA LEU A 241 7.89 13.52 -18.05
C LEU A 241 6.60 13.07 -18.75
N VAL A 242 5.45 13.35 -18.14
CA VAL A 242 4.13 13.03 -18.71
C VAL A 242 3.93 13.74 -20.04
N ARG A 243 4.25 15.04 -20.13
CA ARG A 243 4.17 15.79 -21.39
C ARG A 243 5.05 15.20 -22.48
N SER A 244 6.25 14.73 -22.14
CA SER A 244 7.15 14.08 -23.12
C SER A 244 6.56 12.78 -23.68
N VAL A 245 5.68 12.13 -22.92
CA VAL A 245 4.99 10.90 -23.34
C VAL A 245 3.72 11.20 -24.14
N THR A 246 2.91 12.13 -23.65
CA THR A 246 1.59 12.42 -24.25
C THR A 246 1.70 13.21 -25.54
N ALA A 247 2.72 14.08 -25.70
CA ALA A 247 2.91 14.88 -26.92
C ALA A 247 3.16 14.04 -28.20
N GLY A 248 3.62 12.79 -28.06
CA GLY A 248 3.88 11.87 -29.18
C GLY A 248 2.80 10.81 -29.42
N SER A 249 1.69 10.84 -28.66
CA SER A 249 0.71 9.75 -28.59
C SER A 249 -0.54 9.96 -29.48
N SER A 250 -0.44 10.75 -30.55
CA SER A 250 -1.61 11.18 -31.36
C SER A 250 -1.90 10.29 -32.58
N GLY A 251 -1.75 8.97 -32.45
CA GLY A 251 -1.98 8.01 -33.54
C GLY A 251 -3.31 7.24 -33.42
N PRO A 252 -3.83 6.66 -34.53
CA PRO A 252 -4.99 5.75 -34.47
C PRO A 252 -4.70 4.58 -33.51
N GLY A 253 -5.56 4.37 -32.52
CA GLY A 253 -5.40 3.32 -31.50
C GLY A 253 -4.57 3.69 -30.28
N ALA A 254 -4.11 4.94 -30.16
CA ALA A 254 -3.47 5.43 -28.95
C ALA A 254 -4.46 5.54 -27.78
N VAL A 255 -4.05 5.03 -26.61
CA VAL A 255 -4.84 5.09 -25.37
C VAL A 255 -4.30 6.23 -24.50
N ALA A 256 -5.19 7.02 -23.91
CA ALA A 256 -4.82 8.03 -22.93
C ALA A 256 -4.17 7.37 -21.70
N VAL A 257 -3.02 7.89 -21.28
CA VAL A 257 -2.25 7.38 -20.12
C VAL A 257 -2.29 8.40 -18.98
N SER A 258 -2.26 7.92 -17.75
CA SER A 258 -2.15 8.76 -16.55
C SER A 258 -0.69 8.99 -16.15
N ASP A 259 -0.48 9.98 -15.29
CA ASP A 259 0.82 10.26 -14.64
C ASP A 259 1.41 8.99 -14.01
N ASN A 260 0.56 8.20 -13.35
CA ASN A 260 0.96 6.95 -12.73
C ASN A 260 1.40 5.90 -13.76
N ASP A 261 0.74 5.79 -14.92
CA ASP A 261 1.18 4.85 -15.99
C ASP A 261 2.57 5.22 -16.51
N VAL A 262 2.80 6.52 -16.70
CA VAL A 262 4.08 7.05 -17.16
C VAL A 262 5.17 6.79 -16.14
N LEU A 263 4.90 7.05 -14.86
CA LEU A 263 5.86 6.80 -13.78
C LEU A 263 6.20 5.31 -13.63
N CYS A 264 5.19 4.44 -13.70
CA CYS A 264 5.36 2.98 -13.68
C CYS A 264 6.25 2.50 -14.83
N ALA A 265 5.95 2.96 -16.06
CA ALA A 265 6.70 2.59 -17.26
C ALA A 265 8.14 3.12 -17.19
N PHE A 266 8.32 4.37 -16.74
CA PHE A 266 9.64 4.98 -16.62
C PHE A 266 10.51 4.25 -15.60
N TYR A 267 9.97 3.98 -14.40
CA TYR A 267 10.66 3.21 -13.37
C TYR A 267 11.07 1.82 -13.87
N TRP A 268 10.14 1.08 -14.46
CA TRP A 268 10.42 -0.27 -14.97
C TRP A 268 11.49 -0.26 -16.06
N GLN A 269 11.44 0.73 -16.96
CA GLN A 269 12.43 0.90 -18.01
C GLN A 269 13.82 1.24 -17.46
N ARG A 270 13.93 2.17 -16.50
CA ARG A 270 15.24 2.56 -15.94
C ARG A 270 15.86 1.45 -15.10
N VAL A 271 15.07 0.78 -14.26
CA VAL A 271 15.56 -0.36 -13.47
C VAL A 271 15.99 -1.51 -14.40
N SER A 272 15.23 -1.79 -15.47
CA SER A 272 15.62 -2.82 -16.45
C SER A 272 16.92 -2.48 -17.18
N ALA A 273 17.14 -1.20 -17.52
CA ALA A 273 18.38 -0.75 -18.15
C ALA A 273 19.59 -0.90 -17.21
N VAL A 274 19.44 -0.52 -15.94
CA VAL A 274 20.47 -0.70 -14.91
C VAL A 274 20.80 -2.18 -14.72
N ARG A 275 19.78 -3.04 -14.62
CA ARG A 275 19.95 -4.49 -14.48
C ARG A 275 20.72 -5.12 -15.64
N ILE A 276 20.42 -4.72 -16.88
CA ILE A 276 21.18 -5.15 -18.06
C ILE A 276 22.64 -4.67 -17.98
N ALA A 277 22.87 -3.42 -17.60
CA ALA A 277 24.21 -2.87 -17.45
C ALA A 277 25.01 -3.58 -16.34
N ASN A 278 24.32 -4.08 -15.31
CA ASN A 278 24.89 -4.90 -14.23
C ASN A 278 25.09 -6.38 -14.62
N GLY A 279 24.89 -6.74 -15.90
CA GLY A 279 25.19 -8.07 -16.42
C GLY A 279 24.01 -9.05 -16.43
N ILE A 280 22.79 -8.62 -16.09
CA ILE A 280 21.60 -9.48 -16.24
C ILE A 280 21.29 -9.64 -17.74
N PRO A 281 21.17 -10.87 -18.28
CA PRO A 281 20.87 -11.07 -19.69
C PRO A 281 19.55 -10.39 -20.09
N GLY A 282 19.59 -9.57 -21.15
CA GLY A 282 18.42 -8.85 -21.64
C GLY A 282 17.26 -9.74 -22.10
N SER A 283 17.51 -11.02 -22.39
CA SER A 283 16.48 -12.02 -22.71
C SER A 283 15.65 -12.48 -21.52
N ARG A 284 16.09 -12.21 -20.28
CA ARG A 284 15.33 -12.59 -19.09
C ARG A 284 13.99 -11.87 -19.06
N SER A 285 12.93 -12.63 -18.83
CA SER A 285 11.57 -12.11 -18.65
C SER A 285 11.48 -11.35 -17.33
N SER A 286 10.95 -10.14 -17.38
CA SER A 286 10.66 -9.29 -16.22
C SER A 286 9.16 -9.10 -16.10
N LYS A 287 8.64 -9.19 -14.88
CA LYS A 287 7.26 -8.89 -14.52
C LYS A 287 7.16 -7.52 -13.84
N LEU A 288 6.21 -6.72 -14.30
CA LEU A 288 5.67 -5.59 -13.54
C LEU A 288 4.33 -6.01 -12.92
N SER A 289 4.24 -5.96 -11.60
CA SER A 289 3.01 -6.18 -10.84
C SER A 289 2.52 -4.84 -10.28
N ARG A 290 1.42 -4.32 -10.82
CA ARG A 290 0.83 -3.05 -10.38
C ARG A 290 -0.39 -3.32 -9.52
N ALA A 291 -0.31 -2.94 -8.25
CA ALA A 291 -1.46 -2.94 -7.36
C ALA A 291 -2.51 -1.96 -7.90
N LEU A 292 -3.76 -2.39 -7.93
CA LEU A 292 -4.90 -1.59 -8.39
C LEU A 292 -6.01 -1.59 -7.35
N ASP A 293 -6.70 -0.46 -7.23
CA ASP A 293 -7.94 -0.34 -6.44
C ASP A 293 -9.12 -0.82 -7.27
N SER A 294 -9.80 -1.86 -6.80
CA SER A 294 -10.93 -2.47 -7.49
C SER A 294 -12.29 -1.90 -7.09
N ARG A 295 -12.35 -0.98 -6.11
CA ARG A 295 -13.60 -0.41 -5.59
C ARG A 295 -14.52 0.11 -6.70
N SER A 296 -14.01 1.00 -7.55
CA SER A 296 -14.80 1.59 -8.64
C SER A 296 -15.26 0.57 -9.68
N ALA A 297 -14.50 -0.50 -9.90
CA ALA A 297 -14.82 -1.53 -10.88
C ALA A 297 -16.03 -2.39 -10.48
N VAL A 298 -16.37 -2.43 -9.18
CA VAL A 298 -17.52 -3.16 -8.64
C VAL A 298 -18.54 -2.24 -7.93
N GLY A 299 -18.42 -0.92 -8.10
CA GLY A 299 -19.36 0.04 -7.51
C GLY A 299 -19.26 0.20 -5.99
N VAL A 300 -18.13 -0.18 -5.38
CA VAL A 300 -17.88 0.02 -3.95
C VAL A 300 -17.45 1.48 -3.70
N PRO A 301 -18.02 2.18 -2.69
CA PRO A 301 -17.64 3.56 -2.40
C PRO A 301 -16.17 3.72 -2.02
N ALA A 302 -15.59 4.88 -2.35
CA ALA A 302 -14.20 5.21 -2.01
C ALA A 302 -13.94 5.24 -0.48
N GLY A 303 -14.97 5.49 0.33
CA GLY A 303 -14.90 5.46 1.80
C GLY A 303 -14.82 4.05 2.40
N TYR A 304 -14.99 2.99 1.61
CA TYR A 304 -14.85 1.61 2.09
C TYR A 304 -13.41 1.33 2.52
N LEU A 305 -13.22 0.94 3.78
CA LEU A 305 -11.90 0.71 4.35
C LEU A 305 -11.31 -0.66 4.01
N GLY A 306 -12.15 -1.60 3.58
CA GLY A 306 -11.73 -2.99 3.41
C GLY A 306 -10.79 -3.22 2.22
N HIS A 307 -10.07 -4.33 2.26
CA HIS A 307 -9.09 -4.69 1.25
C HIS A 307 -9.75 -4.97 -0.12
N MET A 308 -9.44 -4.15 -1.11
CA MET A 308 -9.93 -4.23 -2.50
C MET A 308 -8.76 -4.11 -3.49
N VAL A 309 -7.63 -4.77 -3.18
CA VAL A 309 -6.44 -4.72 -4.02
C VAL A 309 -6.10 -6.08 -4.62
N TYR A 310 -5.83 -6.06 -5.92
CA TYR A 310 -5.09 -7.11 -6.60
C TYR A 310 -4.23 -6.49 -7.71
N HIS A 311 -3.74 -7.28 -8.67
CA HIS A 311 -2.69 -6.82 -9.58
C HIS A 311 -3.07 -6.89 -11.05
N ALA A 312 -2.76 -5.81 -11.76
CA ALA A 312 -2.48 -5.89 -13.19
C ALA A 312 -1.03 -6.36 -13.38
N ILE A 313 -0.84 -7.30 -14.29
CA ILE A 313 0.44 -7.97 -14.49
C ILE A 313 0.86 -7.81 -15.95
N THR A 314 2.05 -7.25 -16.16
CA THR A 314 2.68 -7.13 -17.49
C THR A 314 4.00 -7.90 -17.49
N ARG A 315 4.30 -8.64 -18.57
CA ARG A 315 5.60 -9.33 -18.74
C ARG A 315 6.25 -8.98 -20.06
N LEU A 316 7.53 -8.66 -20.01
CA LEU A 316 8.37 -8.45 -21.19
C LEU A 316 9.81 -8.87 -20.85
N PRO A 317 10.60 -9.34 -21.84
CA PRO A 317 12.05 -9.42 -21.69
C PRO A 317 12.64 -8.06 -21.31
N LEU A 318 13.63 -8.02 -20.43
CA LEU A 318 14.30 -6.76 -20.01
C LEU A 318 14.73 -5.91 -21.21
N SER A 319 15.30 -6.53 -22.25
CA SER A 319 15.72 -5.85 -23.48
C SER A 319 14.56 -5.17 -24.18
N ARG A 320 13.37 -5.81 -24.20
CA ARG A 320 12.15 -5.25 -24.77
C ARG A 320 11.62 -4.10 -23.93
N VAL A 321 11.66 -4.18 -22.60
CA VAL A 321 11.30 -3.05 -21.72
C VAL A 321 12.17 -1.83 -22.04
N VAL A 322 13.49 -2.03 -22.17
CA VAL A 322 14.45 -0.95 -22.44
C VAL A 322 14.31 -0.39 -23.85
N SER A 323 14.09 -1.23 -24.86
CA SER A 323 14.00 -0.79 -26.26
C SER A 323 12.63 -0.19 -26.62
N THR A 324 11.58 -0.46 -25.84
CA THR A 324 10.23 0.03 -26.14
C THR A 324 10.15 1.53 -25.83
N PRO A 325 9.68 2.38 -26.77
CA PRO A 325 9.45 3.80 -26.50
C PRO A 325 8.55 3.99 -25.28
N LEU A 326 8.91 4.92 -24.39
CA LEU A 326 8.20 5.15 -23.14
C LEU A 326 6.67 5.34 -23.31
N PRO A 327 6.16 6.05 -24.34
CA PRO A 327 4.71 6.14 -24.58
C PRO A 327 4.05 4.79 -24.84
N GLN A 328 4.68 3.93 -25.64
CA GLN A 328 4.15 2.61 -25.96
C GLN A 328 4.17 1.70 -24.73
N LEU A 329 5.21 1.81 -23.90
CA LEU A 329 5.29 1.07 -22.64
C LEU A 329 4.19 1.52 -21.67
N ALA A 330 3.97 2.83 -21.52
CA ALA A 330 2.88 3.36 -20.68
C ALA A 330 1.48 2.94 -21.18
N GLN A 331 1.26 2.97 -22.50
CA GLN A 331 0.02 2.50 -23.12
C GLN A 331 -0.21 1.00 -22.91
N LEU A 332 0.85 0.18 -22.97
CA LEU A 332 0.77 -1.24 -22.64
C LEU A 332 0.30 -1.44 -21.19
N LEU A 333 0.93 -0.75 -20.23
CA LEU A 333 0.54 -0.84 -18.81
C LEU A 333 -0.91 -0.38 -18.59
N ARG A 334 -1.37 0.66 -19.30
CA ARG A 334 -2.76 1.13 -19.25
C ARG A 334 -3.74 0.09 -19.78
N ARG A 335 -3.43 -0.57 -20.89
CA ARG A 335 -4.29 -1.64 -21.45
C ARG A 335 -4.40 -2.82 -20.49
N ASP A 336 -3.27 -3.28 -19.94
CA ASP A 336 -3.26 -4.40 -18.98
C ASP A 336 -4.03 -4.03 -17.71
N LEU A 337 -3.89 -2.78 -17.22
CA LEU A 337 -4.69 -2.27 -16.11
C LEU A 337 -6.18 -2.26 -16.42
N ALA A 338 -6.62 -1.82 -17.59
CA ALA A 338 -8.03 -1.78 -17.96
C ALA A 338 -8.64 -3.20 -18.12
N GLN A 339 -7.87 -4.14 -18.65
CA GLN A 339 -8.27 -5.54 -18.77
C GLN A 339 -8.40 -6.24 -17.42
N ALA A 340 -7.61 -5.81 -16.43
CA ALA A 340 -7.76 -6.23 -15.04
C ALA A 340 -8.90 -5.47 -14.36
N ASN A 341 -8.90 -4.14 -14.33
CA ASN A 341 -9.80 -3.37 -13.46
C ASN A 341 -11.24 -3.18 -14.01
N ASN A 342 -12.00 -4.26 -14.10
CA ASN A 342 -13.42 -4.28 -14.47
C ASN A 342 -14.18 -5.31 -13.61
N ALA A 343 -15.50 -5.13 -13.49
CA ALA A 343 -16.37 -5.94 -12.64
C ALA A 343 -16.14 -7.45 -12.82
N PHE A 344 -16.14 -7.93 -14.07
CA PHE A 344 -15.99 -9.36 -14.37
C PHE A 344 -14.66 -9.93 -13.85
N SER A 345 -13.57 -9.19 -14.01
CA SER A 345 -12.24 -9.64 -13.56
C SER A 345 -12.10 -9.63 -12.04
N VAL A 346 -12.66 -8.63 -11.37
CA VAL A 346 -12.64 -8.54 -9.90
C VAL A 346 -13.46 -9.67 -9.29
N ARG A 347 -14.67 -9.92 -9.83
CA ARG A 347 -15.52 -11.04 -9.42
C ARG A 347 -14.86 -12.38 -9.72
N SER A 348 -14.18 -12.52 -10.87
CA SER A 348 -13.42 -13.74 -11.21
C SER A 348 -12.29 -14.00 -10.22
N TYR A 349 -11.53 -12.96 -9.86
CA TYR A 349 -10.46 -13.05 -8.87
C TYR A 349 -10.98 -13.47 -7.48
N ALA A 350 -12.06 -12.82 -7.01
CA ALA A 350 -12.69 -13.18 -5.74
C ALA A 350 -13.22 -14.63 -5.76
N THR A 351 -13.87 -15.04 -6.86
CA THR A 351 -14.41 -16.40 -7.04
C THR A 351 -13.31 -17.44 -7.05
N PHE A 352 -12.19 -17.15 -7.71
CA PHE A 352 -11.01 -18.02 -7.69
C PHE A 352 -10.53 -18.24 -6.26
N ILE A 353 -10.32 -17.18 -5.47
CA ILE A 353 -9.84 -17.33 -4.09
C ILE A 353 -10.84 -18.07 -3.21
N ALA A 354 -12.15 -17.81 -3.38
CA ALA A 354 -13.19 -18.54 -2.67
C ALA A 354 -13.11 -20.05 -2.93
N ARG A 355 -12.82 -20.46 -4.17
CA ARG A 355 -12.66 -21.87 -4.57
C ARG A 355 -11.36 -22.51 -4.07
N GLU A 356 -10.36 -21.72 -3.68
CA GLU A 356 -9.10 -22.24 -3.11
C GLU A 356 -9.22 -22.59 -1.63
N LYS A 357 -10.29 -22.17 -0.94
CA LYS A 357 -10.50 -22.47 0.48
C LYS A 357 -10.60 -23.98 0.74
N PRO A 358 -10.06 -24.47 1.87
CA PRO A 358 -9.28 -23.75 2.89
C PRO A 358 -7.78 -23.58 2.54
N ASN A 359 -7.33 -24.01 1.37
CA ASN A 359 -5.92 -24.10 0.98
C ASN A 359 -5.30 -22.76 0.51
N CYS A 360 -5.76 -21.62 1.03
CA CYS A 360 -5.25 -20.30 0.66
C CYS A 360 -3.78 -20.09 1.04
N ASP A 361 -3.20 -20.94 1.89
CA ASP A 361 -1.77 -20.91 2.25
C ASP A 361 -0.82 -21.21 1.06
N GLY A 362 -1.34 -21.85 0.02
CA GLY A 362 -0.62 -22.09 -1.23
C GLY A 362 -0.58 -20.89 -2.18
N LEU A 363 -1.24 -19.78 -1.86
CA LEU A 363 -1.35 -18.64 -2.77
C LEU A 363 -0.19 -17.65 -2.64
N LEU A 364 0.22 -17.09 -3.78
CA LEU A 364 1.22 -16.05 -3.92
C LEU A 364 0.54 -14.77 -4.40
N TYR A 365 0.67 -13.70 -3.61
CA TYR A 365 0.12 -12.40 -3.98
C TYR A 365 0.87 -11.87 -5.23
N ALA A 366 0.13 -11.57 -6.29
CA ALA A 366 0.66 -11.26 -7.63
C ALA A 366 1.39 -12.43 -8.35
N GLY A 367 1.24 -13.67 -7.85
CA GLY A 367 1.91 -14.87 -8.38
C GLY A 367 3.43 -14.92 -8.11
N PRO A 368 4.13 -15.94 -8.64
CA PRO A 368 5.59 -16.09 -8.52
C PRO A 368 6.36 -14.81 -8.89
N VAL A 369 7.30 -14.41 -8.04
CA VAL A 369 8.16 -13.22 -8.20
C VAL A 369 9.59 -13.68 -8.41
N ASP A 370 10.29 -13.03 -9.33
CA ASP A 370 11.73 -13.12 -9.52
C ASP A 370 12.39 -11.83 -9.02
N PRO A 371 12.87 -11.80 -7.76
CA PRO A 371 13.39 -10.58 -7.13
C PRO A 371 14.55 -9.91 -7.89
N ALA A 372 15.24 -10.65 -8.77
CA ALA A 372 16.34 -10.14 -9.57
C ALA A 372 15.88 -9.29 -10.77
N VAL A 373 14.67 -9.52 -11.30
CA VAL A 373 14.21 -8.88 -12.56
C VAL A 373 12.82 -8.29 -12.48
N ASP A 374 12.01 -8.68 -11.51
CA ASP A 374 10.65 -8.19 -11.35
C ASP A 374 10.61 -6.85 -10.59
N VAL A 375 9.51 -6.14 -10.76
CA VAL A 375 9.17 -4.92 -10.02
C VAL A 375 7.71 -4.95 -9.58
N GLY A 376 7.45 -4.40 -8.39
CA GLY A 376 6.11 -4.26 -7.84
C GLY A 376 5.81 -2.78 -7.62
N ILE A 377 4.62 -2.31 -7.98
CA ILE A 377 4.25 -0.90 -7.82
C ILE A 377 3.01 -0.81 -6.95
N SER A 378 3.11 0.01 -5.91
CA SER A 378 2.00 0.40 -5.04
C SER A 378 1.92 1.92 -5.00
N ALA A 379 0.90 2.48 -5.63
CA ALA A 379 0.69 3.91 -5.68
C ALA A 379 -0.72 4.25 -5.18
N VAL A 380 -0.80 5.23 -4.30
CA VAL A 380 -2.01 5.64 -3.58
C VAL A 380 -2.36 7.10 -3.87
N GLU A 381 -1.93 7.61 -5.02
CA GLU A 381 -1.94 9.04 -5.39
C GLU A 381 -3.32 9.57 -5.83
N ASN A 382 -4.34 8.71 -5.97
CA ASN A 382 -5.55 9.02 -6.73
C ASN A 382 -6.50 10.03 -6.05
N SER A 383 -6.16 10.56 -4.88
CA SER A 383 -6.81 11.74 -4.30
C SER A 383 -5.81 12.50 -3.45
N VAL A 384 -5.76 13.84 -3.58
CA VAL A 384 -5.07 14.68 -2.59
C VAL A 384 -5.90 14.59 -1.30
N PRO A 385 -5.41 13.94 -0.24
CA PRO A 385 -6.21 13.76 0.96
C PRO A 385 -6.45 15.11 1.62
N GLN A 386 -7.63 15.26 2.19
CA GLN A 386 -8.07 16.52 2.83
C GLN A 386 -7.10 16.98 3.92
N PHE A 387 -6.40 16.05 4.57
CA PHE A 387 -5.45 16.35 5.62
C PHE A 387 -4.17 17.08 5.15
N THR A 388 -3.88 17.08 3.84
CA THR A 388 -2.62 17.61 3.33
C THR A 388 -2.62 19.14 3.42
N GLY A 389 -1.66 19.70 4.15
CA GLY A 389 -1.52 21.16 4.31
C GLY A 389 -2.51 21.82 5.28
N ASN A 390 -3.42 21.05 5.90
CA ASN A 390 -4.40 21.56 6.85
C ASN A 390 -4.04 21.15 8.30
N PRO A 391 -4.22 22.04 9.30
CA PRO A 391 -3.94 21.72 10.71
C PRO A 391 -4.93 20.70 11.27
N TRP A 392 -4.43 19.77 12.09
CA TRP A 392 -5.21 18.72 12.75
C TRP A 392 -5.73 19.22 14.11
N GLY A 393 -6.42 20.35 14.09
CA GLY A 393 -6.93 21.02 15.29
C GLY A 393 -5.96 22.04 15.92
N PRO A 394 -6.23 22.49 17.15
CA PRO A 394 -5.46 23.55 17.82
C PRO A 394 -4.07 23.09 18.29
N ASP A 395 -3.93 21.79 18.59
CA ASP A 395 -2.72 21.22 19.21
C ASP A 395 -1.73 20.65 18.18
N LEU A 396 -2.22 20.26 17.00
CA LEU A 396 -1.43 19.69 15.91
C LEU A 396 -1.56 20.53 14.65
N GLY A 397 -0.41 20.98 14.12
CA GLY A 397 -0.34 21.58 12.79
C GLY A 397 -0.59 20.56 11.67
N PRO A 398 -0.39 20.94 10.40
CA PRO A 398 -0.46 19.98 9.30
C PRO A 398 0.66 18.93 9.40
N PRO A 399 0.42 17.70 8.91
CA PRO A 399 1.49 16.72 8.79
C PRO A 399 2.54 17.24 7.81
N LEU A 400 3.80 17.17 8.21
CA LEU A 400 4.94 17.65 7.44
C LEU A 400 5.52 16.61 6.50
N PHE A 401 5.28 15.33 6.80
CA PHE A 401 5.60 14.22 5.92
C PHE A 401 4.74 13.00 6.20
N LEU A 402 4.61 12.14 5.19
CA LEU A 402 4.02 10.81 5.30
C LEU A 402 5.04 9.77 4.82
N ARG A 403 5.42 8.84 5.69
CA ARG A 403 6.44 7.84 5.39
C ARG A 403 6.02 6.46 5.82
N ARG A 404 6.69 5.48 5.26
CA ARG A 404 6.73 4.13 5.80
C ARG A 404 7.86 4.04 6.84
N PRO A 405 7.70 3.32 7.96
CA PRO A 405 8.83 2.92 8.78
C PRO A 405 9.78 1.99 8.02
N THR A 406 10.99 1.84 8.54
CA THR A 406 11.87 0.74 8.14
C THR A 406 11.16 -0.59 8.42
N ALA A 407 11.20 -1.48 7.43
CA ALA A 407 10.58 -2.79 7.51
C ALA A 407 11.39 -3.77 6.66
N ALA A 408 11.03 -5.05 6.75
CA ALA A 408 11.57 -6.07 5.88
C ALA A 408 11.52 -5.62 4.39
N PRO A 409 12.56 -5.94 3.60
CA PRO A 409 12.61 -5.52 2.20
C PRO A 409 11.39 -5.95 1.39
N LEU A 410 10.94 -5.08 0.48
CA LEU A 410 9.95 -5.39 -0.54
C LEU A 410 10.61 -5.36 -1.92
N PRO A 411 11.16 -6.49 -2.41
CA PRO A 411 11.92 -6.54 -3.65
C PRO A 411 11.25 -5.87 -4.85
N GLY A 412 11.99 -4.99 -5.52
CA GLY A 412 11.54 -4.32 -6.74
C GLY A 412 10.44 -3.27 -6.52
N CYS A 413 10.08 -2.98 -5.27
CA CYS A 413 8.98 -2.08 -4.94
C CYS A 413 9.26 -0.65 -5.39
N LEU A 414 8.28 -0.02 -6.01
CA LEU A 414 8.11 1.43 -6.12
C LEU A 414 6.86 1.81 -5.32
N ALA A 415 7.03 2.68 -4.35
CA ALA A 415 5.96 3.27 -3.58
C ALA A 415 5.99 4.79 -3.71
N THR A 416 4.84 5.36 -3.99
CA THR A 416 4.65 6.82 -4.03
C THR A 416 3.53 7.25 -3.12
N THR A 417 3.67 8.44 -2.55
CA THR A 417 2.68 9.04 -1.64
C THR A 417 2.21 10.38 -2.19
N VAL A 418 1.38 11.06 -1.41
CA VAL A 418 0.92 12.42 -1.71
C VAL A 418 2.08 13.40 -1.79
N ALA A 419 1.90 14.48 -2.56
CA ALA A 419 2.90 15.52 -2.70
C ALA A 419 3.11 16.28 -1.37
N GLU A 420 4.38 16.50 -1.04
CA GLU A 420 4.87 17.30 0.08
C GLU A 420 5.38 18.64 -0.46
N GLY A 421 4.51 19.64 -0.44
CA GLY A 421 4.74 20.91 -1.13
C GLY A 421 4.90 20.69 -2.63
N VAL A 422 6.11 20.92 -3.15
CA VAL A 422 6.42 20.81 -4.59
C VAL A 422 7.05 19.47 -5.00
N ASN A 423 7.18 18.52 -4.08
CA ASN A 423 7.85 17.24 -4.34
C ASN A 423 6.95 16.06 -3.97
N ILE A 424 7.01 14.99 -4.76
CA ILE A 424 6.40 13.69 -4.48
C ILE A 424 7.49 12.80 -3.88
N PRO A 425 7.31 12.28 -2.65
CA PRO A 425 8.18 11.27 -2.08
C PRO A 425 8.06 9.96 -2.86
N VAL A 426 9.20 9.39 -3.24
CA VAL A 426 9.30 8.11 -3.93
C VAL A 426 10.19 7.20 -3.11
N ALA A 427 9.66 6.06 -2.67
CA ALA A 427 10.42 5.02 -2.01
C ALA A 427 10.61 3.84 -2.96
N VAL A 428 11.83 3.33 -3.06
CA VAL A 428 12.15 2.11 -3.79
C VAL A 428 12.84 1.11 -2.88
N CYS A 429 12.68 -0.18 -3.15
CA CYS A 429 13.46 -1.22 -2.48
C CYS A 429 14.09 -2.14 -3.52
N LEU A 430 15.40 -1.98 -3.70
CA LEU A 430 16.17 -2.58 -4.79
C LEU A 430 17.41 -3.28 -4.24
N PRO A 431 17.99 -4.25 -4.97
CA PRO A 431 19.35 -4.70 -4.71
C PRO A 431 20.28 -3.49 -4.67
N ARG A 432 21.27 -3.50 -3.77
CA ARG A 432 22.19 -2.37 -3.60
C ARG A 432 22.81 -1.91 -4.93
N ASP A 433 23.22 -2.84 -5.78
CA ASP A 433 23.87 -2.53 -7.05
C ASP A 433 22.91 -1.86 -8.04
N ASP A 434 21.64 -2.28 -8.03
CA ASP A 434 20.58 -1.65 -8.84
C ASP A 434 20.28 -0.24 -8.35
N LEU A 435 20.23 -0.03 -7.02
CA LEU A 435 20.03 1.30 -6.45
C LEU A 435 21.20 2.24 -6.78
N GLU A 436 22.44 1.77 -6.67
CA GLU A 436 23.63 2.55 -7.05
C GLU A 436 23.67 2.85 -8.55
N GLY A 437 23.26 1.91 -9.39
CA GLY A 437 23.08 2.14 -10.82
C GLY A 437 22.01 3.20 -11.10
N LEU A 438 20.85 3.09 -10.46
CA LEU A 438 19.74 4.04 -10.63
C LEU A 438 20.11 5.45 -10.14
N LYS A 439 20.91 5.57 -9.07
CA LYS A 439 21.47 6.85 -8.58
C LYS A 439 22.39 7.52 -9.59
N LYS A 440 23.04 6.74 -10.48
CA LYS A 440 23.97 7.23 -11.52
C LYS A 440 23.28 7.40 -12.88
N ASP A 441 22.13 6.77 -13.06
CA ASP A 441 21.37 6.75 -14.31
C ASP A 441 20.98 8.15 -14.78
N ALA A 442 21.49 8.55 -15.94
CA ALA A 442 21.35 9.93 -16.44
C ALA A 442 19.90 10.32 -16.70
N ALA A 443 19.08 9.41 -17.25
CA ALA A 443 17.68 9.71 -17.53
C ALA A 443 16.85 9.78 -16.24
N TRP A 444 17.08 8.88 -15.29
CA TRP A 444 16.42 8.92 -13.97
C TRP A 444 16.68 10.24 -13.24
N ARG A 445 17.94 10.67 -13.20
CA ARG A 445 18.37 11.90 -12.53
C ARG A 445 17.82 13.19 -13.14
N GLN A 446 17.33 13.17 -14.38
CA GLN A 446 16.65 14.33 -14.99
C GLN A 446 15.30 14.65 -14.33
N TYR A 447 14.72 13.67 -13.63
CA TYR A 447 13.38 13.77 -13.03
C TYR A 447 13.40 13.57 -11.52
N MET A 448 14.37 12.82 -10.97
CA MET A 448 14.38 12.45 -9.56
C MET A 448 15.70 12.83 -8.86
N LYS A 449 15.59 13.22 -7.58
CA LYS A 449 16.73 13.51 -6.71
C LYS A 449 16.77 12.53 -5.54
N PHE A 450 17.89 11.82 -5.38
CA PHE A 450 18.08 10.93 -4.22
C PHE A 450 18.17 11.72 -2.92
N THR A 451 17.54 11.22 -1.85
CA THR A 451 17.48 11.91 -0.55
C THR A 451 17.80 11.05 0.66
N GLY A 452 17.94 9.74 0.53
CA GLY A 452 18.37 8.94 1.68
C GLY A 452 18.20 7.46 1.50
#